data_AF-A0A8J8C1P6-F1
#
_entry.id   AF-A0A8J8C1P6-F1
#
_cell.length_a   1.000
_cell.length_b   1.000
_cell.length_c   1.000
_cell.angle_alpha   90.00
_cell.angle_beta   90.00
_cell.angle_gamma   90.00
#
_symmetry.space_group_name_H-M   'P 1'
#
loop_
_entity.id
_entity.type
_entity.pdbx_description
1 polymer ?
#
loop_
_entity_poly.entity_id
_entity_poly.type
_entity_poly.pdbx_seq_one_letter_code
_entity_poly.pdbx_strand_id
1 'polypeptide(L)' 'MKAEVKVELKEGVFDPEGENVKKALNLLGFSGVKNVKLAKVYTIEMDKEENVQEMCTSLLTNPVIHTYDIRKG' A
#
# COMPACT_ATOMS: atom_id res chain seq x y z
N MET A 1 -3.28 12.66 -17.73
CA MET A 1 -4.05 11.54 -17.12
C MET A 1 -3.51 11.26 -15.73
N LYS A 2 -4.35 10.83 -14.80
CA LYS A 2 -3.92 10.51 -13.43
C LYS A 2 -4.33 9.10 -13.05
N ALA A 3 -3.43 8.40 -12.35
CA ALA A 3 -3.73 7.13 -11.72
C ALA A 3 -3.19 7.11 -10.29
N GLU A 4 -3.94 6.48 -9.40
CA GLU A 4 -3.51 6.16 -8.05
C GLU A 4 -3.38 4.64 -7.95
N VAL A 5 -2.24 4.17 -7.47
CA VAL A 5 -1.98 2.75 -7.20
C VAL A 5 -1.74 2.57 -5.72
N LYS A 6 -2.66 1.89 -5.04
CA LYS A 6 -2.48 1.49 -3.64
C LYS A 6 -1.91 0.08 -3.59
N VAL A 7 -0.76 -0.10 -2.93
CA VAL A 7 -0.07 -1.38 -2.75
C VAL A 7 -0.07 -1.75 -1.27
N GLU A 8 -0.52 -2.96 -0.97
CA GLU A 8 -0.67 -3.49 0.39
C GLU A 8 -0.08 -4.90 0.49
N LEU A 9 0.32 -5.32 1.68
CA LEU A 9 0.66 -6.71 1.94
C LEU A 9 -0.59 -7.60 1.77
N LYS A 10 -0.41 -8.79 1.19
CA LYS A 10 -1.47 -9.80 1.11
C LYS A 10 -1.91 -10.23 2.50
N GLU A 11 -3.13 -10.74 2.57
CA GLU A 11 -3.64 -11.34 3.80
C GLU A 11 -2.74 -12.50 4.26
N GLY A 12 -2.50 -12.58 5.57
CA GLY A 12 -1.61 -13.58 6.18
C GLY A 12 -0.12 -13.23 6.11
N VAL A 13 0.29 -12.22 5.34
CA VAL A 13 1.68 -11.73 5.36
C VAL A 13 1.88 -10.83 6.58
N PHE A 14 2.91 -11.10 7.36
CA PHE A 14 3.23 -10.32 8.55
C PHE A 14 3.75 -8.93 8.15
N ASP A 15 3.14 -7.89 8.75
CA ASP A 15 3.51 -6.49 8.58
C ASP A 15 4.28 -5.98 9.83
N PRO A 16 5.63 -6.11 9.85
CA PRO A 16 6.42 -5.64 10.99
C PRO A 16 6.35 -4.12 11.18
N GLU A 17 6.17 -3.35 10.11
CA GLU A 17 6.10 -1.89 10.17
C GLU A 17 4.78 -1.44 10.80
N GLY A 18 3.65 -1.98 10.32
CA GLY A 18 2.33 -1.76 10.92
C GLY A 18 2.30 -2.13 12.41
N GLU A 19 2.89 -3.27 12.78
CA GLU A 19 2.95 -3.69 14.19
C GLU A 19 3.79 -2.73 15.06
N ASN A 20 4.92 -2.24 14.53
CA ASN A 20 5.75 -1.26 15.25
C ASN A 20 5.02 0.07 15.45
N VAL A 21 4.30 0.56 14.42
CA VAL A 21 3.48 1.77 14.52
C VAL A 21 2.35 1.58 15.54
N LYS A 22 1.66 0.44 15.52
CA LYS A 22 0.63 0.12 16.52
C LYS A 22 1.18 0.17 17.94
N LYS A 23 2.35 -0.43 18.18
CA LYS A 23 3.02 -0.38 19.50
C LYS A 23 3.35 1.05 19.90
N ALA A 24 3.90 1.86 18.99
CA ALA A 24 4.22 3.26 19.26
C ALA A 24 2.96 4.07 19.62
N LEU A 25 1.85 3.89 18.88
CA LEU A 25 0.58 4.52 19.18
C LEU A 25 0.04 4.13 20.56
N ASN A 26 0.14 2.86 20.94
CA ASN A 26 -0.27 2.40 22.27
C ASN A 26 0.57 3.03 23.38
N LEU A 27 1.88 3.16 23.19
CA LEU A 27 2.78 3.83 24.15
C LEU A 27 2.46 5.32 24.32
N LEU A 28 1.93 5.96 23.28
CA LEU A 28 1.47 7.35 23.32
C LEU A 28 0.06 7.51 23.94
N GLY A 29 -0.55 6.41 24.39
CA GLY A 29 -1.86 6.42 25.07
C GLY A 29 -3.07 6.14 24.17
N PHE A 30 -2.87 5.86 22.88
CA PHE A 30 -3.95 5.54 21.94
C PHE A 30 -4.40 4.07 22.04
N SER A 31 -4.85 3.62 23.21
CA SER A 31 -5.19 2.23 23.52
C SER A 31 -6.36 1.62 22.71
N GLY A 32 -7.14 2.45 22.01
CA GLY A 32 -8.22 2.01 21.13
C GLY A 32 -7.77 1.47 19.76
N VAL A 33 -6.48 1.62 19.40
CA VAL A 33 -5.96 1.20 18.11
C VAL A 33 -5.77 -0.32 18.08
N LYS A 34 -6.66 -1.03 17.38
CA LYS A 34 -6.65 -2.50 17.31
C LYS A 34 -5.63 -3.07 16.32
N ASN A 35 -5.41 -2.36 15.22
CA ASN A 35 -4.53 -2.80 14.15
C ASN A 35 -4.05 -1.61 13.32
N VAL A 36 -2.85 -1.73 12.76
CA VAL A 36 -2.29 -0.78 11.79
C VAL A 36 -1.73 -1.61 10.64
N LYS A 37 -2.07 -1.23 9.41
CA LYS A 37 -1.51 -1.81 8.19
C LYS A 37 -0.79 -0.73 7.41
N LEU A 38 0.40 -1.04 6.91
CA LEU A 38 1.11 -0.18 6.00
C LEU A 38 0.63 -0.40 4.56
N ALA A 39 0.43 0.70 3.85
CA ALA A 39 0.14 0.73 2.43
C ALA A 39 1.04 1.77 1.76
N LYS A 40 1.46 1.49 0.53
CA LYS A 40 2.13 2.47 -0.33
C LYS A 40 1.13 2.98 -1.36
N VAL A 41 1.07 4.30 -1.54
CA VAL A 41 0.21 4.91 -2.56
C VAL A 41 1.10 5.63 -3.56
N TYR A 42 1.01 5.24 -4.83
CA TYR A 42 1.67 5.93 -5.93
C TYR A 42 0.65 6.80 -6.65
N THR A 43 0.89 8.11 -6.68
CA THR A 43 0.15 9.03 -7.55
C THR A 43 0.97 9.24 -8.81
N ILE A 44 0.43 8.81 -9.94
CA ILE A 44 1.12 8.78 -11.23
C ILE A 44 0.42 9.76 -12.18
N GLU A 45 1.16 10.75 -12.65
CA GLU A 45 0.73 11.65 -13.72
C GLU A 45 1.37 11.21 -15.04
N MET A 46 0.56 11.15 -16.10
CA MET A 46 0.97 10.65 -17.42
C MET A 46 0.45 11.57 -18.52
N ASP A 47 1.27 11.85 -19.52
CA ASP A 47 0.90 12.69 -20.66
C ASP A 47 -0.05 11.99 -21.64
N LYS A 48 -0.02 10.66 -21.67
CA LYS A 48 -0.86 9.79 -22.51
C LYS A 48 -1.32 8.56 -21.72
N GLU A 49 -2.19 7.75 -22.31
CA GLU A 49 -2.62 6.50 -21.67
C GLU A 49 -1.47 5.50 -21.65
N GLU A 50 -1.18 4.97 -20.46
CA GLU A 50 -0.16 3.96 -20.21
C GLU A 50 -0.75 2.77 -19.46
N ASN A 51 -0.06 1.63 -19.55
CA ASN A 51 -0.47 0.39 -18.89
C ASN A 51 -0.03 0.38 -17.41
N VAL A 52 -0.81 1.02 -16.55
CA VAL A 52 -0.56 1.07 -15.10
C VAL A 52 -0.52 -0.33 -14.47
N GLN A 53 -1.26 -1.29 -15.02
CA GLN A 53 -1.26 -2.66 -14.52
C GLN A 53 0.09 -3.35 -14.75
N GLU A 54 0.72 -3.13 -15.90
CA GLU A 54 2.06 -3.62 -16.18
C GLU A 54 3.10 -2.97 -15.27
N MET A 55 2.98 -1.68 -14.96
CA MET A 55 3.84 -1.02 -13.96
C MET A 55 3.73 -1.70 -12.59
N CYS A 56 2.52 -2.10 -12.19
CA CYS A 56 2.29 -2.81 -10.93
C CYS A 56 3.00 -4.16 -10.89
N THR A 57 2.89 -4.96 -11.94
CA THR A 57 3.49 -6.31 -12.01
C THR A 57 5.00 -6.28 -12.24
N SER A 58 5.52 -5.25 -12.93
CA SER A 58 6.93 -5.16 -13.29
C SER A 58 7.79 -4.48 -12.23
N LEU A 59 7.22 -3.58 -11.41
CA LEU A 59 8.01 -2.78 -10.47
C LEU A 59 7.29 -2.47 -9.14
N LEU A 60 6.05 -1.98 -9.19
CA LEU A 60 5.46 -1.36 -7.99
C LEU A 60 5.09 -2.39 -6.91
N THR A 61 4.97 -3.66 -7.27
CA THR A 61 4.61 -4.75 -6.36
C THR A 61 5.61 -5.90 -6.41
N ASN A 62 5.69 -6.63 -5.30
CA ASN A 62 6.24 -7.98 -5.31
C ASN A 62 5.02 -8.94 -5.36
N PRO A 63 4.81 -9.69 -6.45
CA PRO A 63 3.59 -10.47 -6.66
C PRO A 63 3.42 -11.62 -5.66
N VAL A 64 4.48 -12.00 -4.93
CA VAL A 64 4.39 -13.02 -3.88
C VAL A 64 3.67 -12.46 -2.65
N ILE A 65 4.05 -11.26 -2.21
CA ILE A 65 3.66 -10.71 -0.91
C ILE A 65 2.72 -9.50 -0.97
N HIS A 66 2.57 -8.85 -2.12
CA HIS A 66 1.74 -7.65 -2.27
C HIS A 66 0.47 -7.92 -3.09
N THR A 67 -0.56 -7.13 -2.79
CA THR A 67 -1.75 -6.89 -3.62
C THR A 67 -1.80 -5.41 -3.98
N TYR A 68 -2.54 -5.04 -5.02
CA TYR A 68 -2.71 -3.65 -5.42
C TYR A 68 -4.13 -3.32 -5.92
N ASP A 69 -4.52 -2.07 -5.76
CA ASP A 69 -5.76 -1.45 -6.28
C ASP A 69 -5.37 -0.26 -7.16
N ILE A 70 -6.01 -0.13 -8.33
CA ILE A 70 -5.75 0.96 -9.28
C ILE A 70 -7.01 1.81 -9.40
N ARG A 71 -6.87 3.13 -9.21
CA ARG A 71 -7.93 4.12 -9.43
C ARG A 71 -7.47 5.10 -10.50
N LYS A 72 -8.18 5.15 -11.64
CA LYS A 72 -7.92 6.14 -12.70
C LYS A 72 -8.82 7.35 -12.48
N GLY A 73 -8.26 8.55 -12.68
CA GLY A 73 -8.97 9.84 -12.62
C GLY A 73 -8.93 10.58 -13.95
#